data_AF-A0A3S1C8D1-F1
#
_entry.id   AF-A0A3S1C8D1-F1
#
_cell.length_a   1.000
_cell.length_b   1.000
_cell.length_c   1.000
_cell.angle_alpha   90.00
_cell.angle_beta   90.00
_cell.angle_gamma   90.00
#
_symmetry.space_group_name_H-M   'P 1'
#
loop_
_entity.id
_entity.type
_entity.pdbx_description
1 polymer ?
#
loop_
_entity_poly.entity_id
_entity_poly.type
_entity_poly.pdbx_seq_one_letter_code
_entity_poly.pdbx_strand_id
1 'polypeptide(L)'
;VTDGVEPMGIKEGPYEGKPNPHAWMSPKNALIYVENIRKALSKADPANAQVYAANAAAYSEKIKAIDEPMRKRLSAIPTDQRWLVTSEGAFSYLARDFDLREAYLWPINADQQGTPQQARKLIDLVRENKIPVVFSESTISDKAAKQVARETGATYGGVLY
;
A
#
# COMPACT_ATOMS: atom_id res chain seq x y z
N VAL A 1 -9.97 -2.39 -10.79
CA VAL A 1 -8.83 -1.44 -10.80
C VAL A 1 -9.15 -0.36 -11.83
N THR A 2 -8.68 0.88 -11.66
CA THR A 2 -8.94 1.97 -12.63
C THR A 2 -8.36 1.64 -14.01
N ASP A 3 -8.98 2.15 -15.07
CA ASP A 3 -8.53 1.94 -16.44
C ASP A 3 -7.10 2.48 -16.65
N GLY A 4 -6.24 1.68 -17.29
CA GLY A 4 -4.86 2.05 -17.58
C GLY A 4 -3.85 1.71 -16.48
N VAL A 5 -4.28 1.27 -15.30
CA VAL A 5 -3.38 0.68 -14.29
C VAL A 5 -3.19 -0.80 -14.56
N GLU A 6 -1.94 -1.25 -14.62
CA GLU A 6 -1.59 -2.66 -14.63
C GLU A 6 -1.79 -3.27 -13.22
N PRO A 7 -2.68 -4.27 -13.07
CA PRO A 7 -3.00 -4.83 -11.77
C PRO A 7 -1.89 -5.74 -11.25
N MET A 8 -1.59 -5.64 -9.95
CA MET A 8 -0.83 -6.67 -9.23
C MET A 8 -1.78 -7.76 -8.74
N GLY A 9 -1.43 -9.03 -8.94
CA GLY A 9 -2.21 -10.15 -8.41
C GLY A 9 -2.06 -10.29 -6.89
N ILE A 10 -3.14 -10.64 -6.21
CA ILE A 10 -3.11 -11.08 -4.81
C ILE A 10 -2.33 -12.41 -4.76
N LYS A 11 -1.36 -12.50 -3.83
CA LYS A 11 -0.38 -13.59 -3.80
C LYS A 11 -0.82 -14.84 -3.03
N GLU A 12 -1.84 -14.75 -2.19
CA GLU A 12 -2.28 -15.87 -1.35
C GLU A 12 -3.73 -15.74 -0.91
N GLY A 13 -4.28 -16.83 -0.37
CA GLY A 13 -5.63 -16.87 0.19
C GLY A 13 -6.73 -17.02 -0.86
N PRO A 14 -8.02 -16.87 -0.47
CA PRO A 14 -9.17 -17.18 -1.32
C PRO A 14 -9.32 -16.28 -2.56
N TYR A 15 -8.51 -15.23 -2.66
CA TYR A 15 -8.50 -14.28 -3.78
C TYR A 15 -7.21 -14.33 -4.59
N GLU A 16 -6.38 -15.37 -4.42
CA GLU A 16 -5.15 -15.56 -5.19
C GLU A 16 -5.39 -15.39 -6.70
N GLY A 17 -4.49 -14.66 -7.36
CA GLY A 17 -4.57 -14.34 -8.79
C GLY A 17 -5.57 -13.24 -9.15
N LYS A 18 -6.45 -12.81 -8.25
CA LYS A 18 -7.32 -11.64 -8.50
C LYS A 18 -6.55 -10.33 -8.38
N PRO A 19 -6.98 -9.26 -9.07
CA PRO A 19 -6.37 -7.94 -8.95
C PRO A 19 -6.42 -7.39 -7.52
N ASN A 20 -5.26 -7.01 -6.98
CA ASN A 20 -5.14 -6.23 -5.76
C ASN A 20 -5.70 -4.82 -6.01
N PRO A 21 -6.72 -4.36 -5.27
CA PRO A 21 -7.40 -3.09 -5.55
C PRO A 21 -6.60 -1.86 -5.13
N HIS A 22 -5.58 -2.01 -4.28
CA HIS A 22 -4.85 -0.92 -3.61
C HIS A 22 -3.87 -0.16 -4.51
N ALA A 23 -4.22 0.01 -5.78
CA ALA A 23 -3.37 0.62 -6.79
C ALA A 23 -3.04 2.09 -6.50
N TRP A 24 -3.88 2.81 -5.75
CA TRP A 24 -3.65 4.22 -5.41
C TRP A 24 -2.43 4.45 -4.50
N MET A 25 -1.93 3.40 -3.84
CA MET A 25 -0.73 3.48 -3.00
C MET A 25 0.56 3.72 -3.79
N SER A 26 0.52 3.56 -5.12
CA SER A 26 1.60 3.97 -6.01
C SER A 26 1.39 5.41 -6.48
N PRO A 27 2.34 6.34 -6.21
CA PRO A 27 2.28 7.69 -6.75
C PRO A 27 2.19 7.72 -8.28
N LYS A 28 2.83 6.77 -8.96
CA LYS A 28 2.76 6.62 -10.43
C LYS A 28 1.34 6.29 -10.88
N ASN A 29 0.69 5.33 -10.20
CA ASN A 29 -0.71 5.00 -10.48
C ASN A 29 -1.65 6.15 -10.12
N ALA A 30 -1.38 6.91 -9.05
CA ALA A 30 -2.20 8.05 -8.66
C ALA A 30 -2.35 9.09 -9.79
N LEU A 31 -1.32 9.29 -10.62
CA LEU A 31 -1.40 10.14 -11.82
C LEU A 31 -2.42 9.62 -12.85
N ILE A 32 -2.56 8.30 -13.00
CA ILE A 32 -3.58 7.68 -13.86
C ILE A 32 -4.98 7.92 -13.30
N TYR A 33 -5.15 7.79 -11.98
CA TYR A 33 -6.42 8.13 -11.32
C TYR A 33 -6.80 9.60 -11.58
N VAL A 34 -5.87 10.53 -11.42
CA VAL A 34 -6.10 11.97 -11.67
C VAL A 34 -6.50 12.22 -13.12
N GLU A 35 -5.82 11.60 -14.09
CA GLU A 35 -6.17 11.76 -15.50
C GLU A 35 -7.54 11.18 -15.84
N ASN A 36 -7.90 10.03 -15.27
CA ASN A 36 -9.22 9.43 -15.48
C ASN A 36 -10.32 10.29 -14.87
N ILE A 37 -10.11 10.86 -13.69
CA ILE A 37 -11.03 11.82 -13.06
C ILE A 37 -11.17 13.07 -13.93
N ARG A 38 -10.07 13.64 -14.42
CA ARG A 38 -10.09 14.81 -15.31
C ARG A 38 -10.89 14.54 -16.57
N LYS A 39 -10.68 13.39 -17.23
CA LYS A 39 -11.45 12.97 -18.42
C LYS A 39 -12.93 12.83 -18.12
N ALA A 40 -13.28 12.16 -17.02
CA ALA A 40 -14.67 11.93 -16.62
C ALA A 40 -15.40 13.24 -16.32
N LEU A 41 -14.78 14.13 -15.55
CA LEU A 41 -15.34 15.45 -15.23
C LEU A 41 -15.49 16.32 -16.48
N SER A 42 -14.48 16.36 -17.35
CA SER A 42 -14.55 17.14 -18.60
C SER A 42 -15.64 16.63 -19.56
N LYS A 43 -15.94 15.32 -19.53
CA LYS A 43 -17.02 14.73 -20.31
C LYS A 43 -18.40 15.06 -19.70
N ALA A 44 -18.51 15.02 -18.38
CA ALA A 44 -19.77 15.28 -17.67
C ALA A 44 -20.12 16.78 -17.63
N ASP A 45 -19.12 17.65 -17.57
CA ASP A 45 -19.26 19.11 -17.54
C ASP A 45 -18.23 19.80 -18.46
N PRO A 46 -18.50 19.85 -19.77
CA PRO A 46 -17.56 20.42 -20.75
C PRO A 46 -17.29 21.91 -20.57
N ALA A 47 -18.22 22.66 -19.99
CA ALA A 47 -18.07 24.10 -19.76
C ALA A 47 -16.90 24.41 -18.80
N ASN A 48 -16.62 23.49 -17.87
CA ASN A 48 -15.54 23.61 -16.89
C ASN A 48 -14.29 22.79 -17.25
N ALA A 49 -14.18 22.26 -18.47
CA ALA A 49 -13.08 21.39 -18.88
C ALA A 49 -11.67 22.00 -18.68
N GLN A 50 -11.51 23.30 -18.95
CA GLN A 50 -10.23 24.00 -18.72
C GLN A 50 -9.87 24.09 -17.24
N VAL A 51 -10.86 24.28 -16.37
CA VAL A 51 -10.67 24.31 -14.91
C VAL A 51 -10.20 22.93 -14.42
N TYR A 52 -10.84 21.86 -14.88
CA TYR A 52 -10.40 20.51 -14.52
C TYR A 52 -9.00 20.19 -15.04
N ALA A 53 -8.65 20.64 -16.25
CA ALA A 53 -7.30 20.45 -16.78
C ALA A 53 -6.24 21.19 -15.96
N ALA A 54 -6.48 22.45 -15.60
CA ALA A 54 -5.57 23.22 -14.76
C ALA A 54 -5.41 22.60 -13.37
N ASN A 55 -6.51 22.17 -12.74
CA ASN A 55 -6.48 21.52 -11.42
C ASN A 55 -5.77 20.17 -11.47
N ALA A 56 -6.03 19.34 -12.49
CA ALA A 56 -5.38 18.06 -12.67
C ALA A 56 -3.87 18.23 -12.87
N ALA A 57 -3.43 19.20 -13.68
CA ALA A 57 -2.02 19.51 -13.86
C ALA A 57 -1.36 19.94 -12.54
N ALA A 58 -1.94 20.90 -11.83
CA ALA A 58 -1.42 21.38 -10.55
C ALA A 58 -1.34 20.26 -9.49
N TYR A 59 -2.36 19.39 -9.43
CA TYR A 59 -2.37 18.28 -8.48
C TYR A 59 -1.40 17.16 -8.88
N SER A 60 -1.22 16.90 -10.18
CA SER A 60 -0.25 15.93 -10.70
C SER A 60 1.18 16.34 -10.35
N GLU A 61 1.51 17.63 -10.44
CA GLU A 61 2.84 18.12 -10.01
C GLU A 61 3.07 17.93 -8.51
N LYS A 62 2.04 18.11 -7.67
CA LYS A 62 2.13 17.80 -6.23
C LYS A 62 2.40 16.32 -5.98
N ILE A 63 1.72 15.43 -6.71
CA ILE A 63 1.95 13.97 -6.61
C ILE A 63 3.38 13.63 -7.07
N LYS A 64 3.84 14.15 -8.21
CA LYS A 64 5.21 13.88 -8.69
C LYS A 64 6.26 14.33 -7.67
N ALA A 65 6.01 15.46 -7.00
CA ALA A 65 6.91 16.00 -5.99
C ALA A 65 7.06 15.09 -4.74
N ILE A 66 6.20 14.08 -4.53
CA ILE A 66 6.36 13.13 -3.42
C ILE A 66 7.28 11.95 -3.75
N ASP A 67 7.46 11.59 -5.03
CA ASP A 67 8.19 10.36 -5.41
C ASP A 67 9.67 10.44 -5.01
N GLU A 68 10.36 11.53 -5.37
CA GLU A 68 11.79 11.66 -5.13
C GLU A 68 12.14 11.72 -3.62
N PRO A 69 11.45 12.51 -2.77
CA PRO A 69 11.69 12.48 -1.32
C PRO A 69 11.42 11.11 -0.70
N MET A 70 10.34 10.42 -1.12
CA MET A 70 10.03 9.07 -0.63
C MET A 70 11.10 8.07 -1.06
N ARG A 71 11.49 8.09 -2.33
CA ARG A 71 12.51 7.20 -2.89
C ARG A 71 13.84 7.38 -2.16
N LYS A 72 14.26 8.62 -1.93
CA LYS A 72 15.49 8.94 -1.20
C LYS A 72 15.44 8.45 0.25
N ARG A 73 14.30 8.62 0.93
CA ARG A 73 14.15 8.21 2.32
C ARG A 73 14.12 6.68 2.49
N LEU A 74 13.40 5.99 1.61
CA LEU A 74 13.27 4.53 1.66
C LEU A 74 14.53 3.81 1.17
N SER A 75 15.25 4.37 0.18
CA SER A 75 16.51 3.78 -0.31
C SER A 75 17.65 3.85 0.71
N ALA A 76 17.57 4.76 1.70
CA ALA A 76 18.51 4.82 2.81
C ALA A 76 18.43 3.61 3.76
N ILE A 77 17.33 2.84 3.71
CA ILE A 77 17.20 1.57 4.43
C ILE A 77 18.02 0.51 3.68
N PRO A 78 18.90 -0.26 4.36
CA PRO A 78 19.62 -1.36 3.73
C PRO A 78 18.68 -2.36 3.06
N THR A 79 19.03 -2.83 1.85
CA THR A 79 18.13 -3.65 1.01
C THR A 79 17.63 -4.91 1.70
N ASP A 80 18.44 -5.53 2.55
CA ASP A 80 18.10 -6.71 3.35
C ASP A 80 17.09 -6.41 4.48
N GLN A 81 16.97 -5.15 4.89
CA GLN A 81 16.08 -4.67 5.95
C GLN A 81 14.81 -3.97 5.43
N ARG A 82 14.64 -3.85 4.10
CA ARG A 82 13.47 -3.22 3.47
C ARG A 82 12.22 -4.09 3.54
N TRP A 83 11.77 -4.39 4.75
CA TRP A 83 10.51 -5.09 5.00
C TRP A 83 9.43 -4.09 5.41
N LEU A 84 8.29 -4.15 4.73
CA LEU A 84 7.05 -3.48 5.11
C LEU A 84 6.10 -4.54 5.66
N VAL A 85 5.93 -4.53 6.98
CA VAL A 85 5.06 -5.46 7.70
C VAL A 85 3.80 -4.75 8.16
N THR A 86 2.65 -5.17 7.63
CA THR A 86 1.36 -4.49 7.80
C THR A 86 0.26 -5.47 8.25
N SER A 87 -0.96 -5.00 8.50
CA SER A 87 -2.06 -5.93 8.81
C SER A 87 -2.67 -6.46 7.51
N GLU A 88 -3.05 -5.58 6.59
CA GLU A 88 -3.49 -5.94 5.25
C GLU A 88 -2.35 -5.85 4.22
N GLY A 89 -2.37 -6.71 3.19
CA GLY A 89 -1.58 -6.59 1.96
C GLY A 89 -2.01 -5.40 1.07
N ALA A 90 -2.25 -4.25 1.68
CA ALA A 90 -2.74 -3.03 1.02
C ALA A 90 -1.60 -2.21 0.37
N PHE A 91 -0.34 -2.56 0.62
CA PHE A 91 0.80 -1.73 0.22
C PHE A 91 1.61 -2.33 -0.93
N SER A 92 1.12 -3.39 -1.59
CA SER A 92 1.88 -4.10 -2.64
C SER A 92 2.39 -3.20 -3.76
N TYR A 93 1.61 -2.21 -4.19
CA TYR A 93 2.02 -1.25 -5.23
C TYR A 93 3.10 -0.27 -4.74
N LEU A 94 3.02 0.16 -3.48
CA LEU A 94 4.05 0.99 -2.85
C LEU A 94 5.34 0.17 -2.68
N ALA A 95 5.23 -1.06 -2.19
CA ALA A 95 6.35 -1.97 -2.03
C ALA A 95 7.07 -2.22 -3.37
N ARG A 96 6.32 -2.42 -4.46
CA ARG A 96 6.86 -2.51 -5.82
C ARG A 96 7.63 -1.25 -6.24
N ASP A 97 7.04 -0.07 -6.03
CA ASP A 97 7.60 1.19 -6.53
C ASP A 97 8.88 1.64 -5.81
N PHE A 98 9.06 1.19 -4.57
CA PHE A 98 10.14 1.59 -3.66
C PHE A 98 11.03 0.43 -3.19
N ASP A 99 10.98 -0.72 -3.86
CA ASP A 99 11.85 -1.88 -3.59
C ASP A 99 11.77 -2.36 -2.13
N LEU A 100 10.54 -2.52 -1.64
CA LEU A 100 10.26 -3.11 -0.33
C LEU A 100 9.77 -4.54 -0.50
N ARG A 101 10.20 -5.41 0.41
CA ARG A 101 9.59 -6.72 0.64
C ARG A 101 8.35 -6.53 1.49
N GLU A 102 7.27 -7.17 1.11
CA GLU A 102 5.97 -7.05 1.77
C GLU A 102 5.70 -8.30 2.61
N ALA A 103 5.16 -8.10 3.81
CA ALA A 103 4.52 -9.15 4.60
C ALA A 103 3.30 -8.58 5.33
N TYR A 104 2.26 -9.41 5.51
CA TYR A 104 0.99 -8.97 6.08
C TYR A 104 0.32 -10.11 6.84
N LEU A 105 -0.66 -9.78 7.69
CA LEU A 105 -1.48 -10.78 8.37
C LEU A 105 -2.48 -11.41 7.40
N TRP A 106 -3.11 -10.61 6.54
CA TRP A 106 -4.01 -11.10 5.50
C TRP A 106 -3.83 -10.34 4.19
N PRO A 107 -4.05 -10.99 3.04
CA PRO A 107 -3.78 -10.41 1.73
C PRO A 107 -4.75 -9.30 1.32
N ILE A 108 -6.01 -9.43 1.70
CA ILE A 108 -7.08 -8.47 1.39
C ILE A 108 -8.19 -8.60 2.44
N ASN A 109 -8.85 -7.51 2.78
CA ASN A 109 -9.99 -7.51 3.69
C ASN A 109 -11.11 -8.41 3.13
N ALA A 110 -11.43 -9.44 3.91
CA ALA A 110 -12.48 -10.41 3.65
C ALA A 110 -13.01 -10.96 4.99
N ASP A 111 -13.87 -11.98 4.95
CA ASP A 111 -14.51 -12.54 6.14
C ASP A 111 -13.55 -13.20 7.15
N GLN A 112 -12.31 -13.52 6.76
CA GLN A 112 -11.30 -14.14 7.63
C GLN A 112 -10.05 -13.27 7.78
N GLN A 113 -10.02 -12.46 8.85
CA GLN A 113 -8.91 -11.56 9.19
C GLN A 113 -8.27 -12.00 10.52
N GLY A 114 -6.94 -12.02 10.56
CA GLY A 114 -6.16 -12.20 11.79
C GLY A 114 -6.31 -13.59 12.40
N THR A 115 -6.44 -14.64 11.59
CA THR A 115 -6.54 -16.00 12.11
C THR A 115 -5.25 -16.40 12.86
N PRO A 116 -5.30 -17.33 13.83
CA PRO A 116 -4.09 -17.77 14.54
C PRO A 116 -2.98 -18.27 13.61
N GLN A 117 -3.34 -18.90 12.49
CA GLN A 117 -2.38 -19.38 11.49
C GLN A 117 -1.68 -18.23 10.76
N GLN A 118 -2.45 -17.20 10.37
CA GLN A 118 -1.91 -15.99 9.75
C GLN A 118 -0.96 -15.24 10.70
N ALA A 119 -1.37 -15.05 11.95
CA ALA A 119 -0.55 -14.41 12.97
C ALA A 119 0.76 -15.18 13.18
N ARG A 120 0.69 -16.51 13.31
CA ARG A 120 1.87 -17.35 13.51
C ARG A 120 2.86 -17.26 12.35
N LYS A 121 2.36 -17.36 11.11
CA LYS A 121 3.20 -17.21 9.91
C LYS A 121 3.94 -15.87 9.90
N LEU A 122 3.25 -14.79 10.25
CA LEU A 122 3.87 -13.47 10.28
C LEU A 122 4.88 -13.32 11.43
N ILE A 123 4.57 -13.85 12.61
CA ILE A 123 5.49 -13.86 13.76
C ILE A 123 6.79 -14.60 13.42
N ASP A 124 6.68 -15.77 12.80
CA ASP A 124 7.85 -16.58 12.41
C ASP A 124 8.69 -15.81 11.39
N LEU A 125 8.06 -15.22 10.35
CA LEU A 125 8.75 -14.39 9.34
C LEU A 125 9.47 -13.19 9.96
N VAL A 126 8.81 -12.47 10.88
CA VAL A 126 9.39 -11.31 11.58
C VAL A 126 10.61 -11.70 12.41
N ARG A 127 10.55 -12.83 13.13
CA ARG A 127 11.68 -13.35 13.92
C ARG A 127 12.85 -13.79 13.04
N GLU A 128 12.57 -14.59 12.01
CA GLU A 128 13.58 -15.13 11.09
C GLU A 128 14.37 -14.02 10.39
N ASN A 129 13.67 -12.98 9.95
CA ASN A 129 14.27 -11.85 9.22
C ASN A 129 14.69 -10.69 10.13
N LYS A 130 14.53 -10.83 11.45
CA LYS A 130 14.84 -9.81 12.46
C LYS A 130 14.22 -8.44 12.13
N ILE A 131 12.97 -8.45 11.68
CA ILE A 131 12.29 -7.24 11.23
C ILE A 131 12.00 -6.36 12.45
N PRO A 132 12.47 -5.09 12.48
CA PRO A 132 12.44 -4.28 13.69
C PRO A 132 11.08 -3.64 13.98
N VAL A 133 10.18 -3.58 13.00
CA VAL A 133 8.95 -2.80 13.09
C VAL A 133 7.77 -3.46 12.37
N VAL A 134 6.58 -3.33 12.93
CA VAL A 134 5.30 -3.76 12.35
C VAL A 134 4.26 -2.64 12.45
N PHE A 135 3.37 -2.53 11.47
CA PHE A 135 2.36 -1.47 11.37
C PHE A 135 0.94 -2.03 11.25
N SER A 136 -0.06 -1.17 11.48
CA SER A 136 -1.47 -1.42 11.15
C SER A 136 -2.02 -0.28 10.30
N GLU A 137 -3.27 -0.38 9.83
CA GLU A 137 -3.94 0.66 9.04
C GLU A 137 -5.12 1.28 9.79
N SER A 138 -5.50 2.51 9.42
CA SER A 138 -6.51 3.29 10.16
C SER A 138 -7.94 2.75 10.06
N THR A 139 -8.20 1.83 9.14
CA THR A 139 -9.54 1.28 8.86
C THR A 139 -9.77 -0.08 9.49
N ILE A 140 -8.76 -0.68 10.15
CA ILE A 140 -8.82 -2.01 10.76
C ILE A 140 -8.38 -1.97 12.24
N SER A 141 -8.58 -3.08 12.93
CA SER A 141 -8.17 -3.23 14.34
C SER A 141 -6.66 -3.42 14.47
N ASP A 142 -6.01 -2.58 15.27
CA ASP A 142 -4.57 -2.65 15.54
C ASP A 142 -4.14 -3.83 16.43
N LYS A 143 -5.10 -4.58 17.00
CA LYS A 143 -4.84 -5.60 18.03
C LYS A 143 -3.91 -6.70 17.53
N ALA A 144 -4.10 -7.15 16.29
CA ALA A 144 -3.32 -8.24 15.71
C ALA A 144 -1.88 -7.80 15.42
N ALA A 145 -1.66 -6.63 14.81
CA ALA A 145 -0.33 -6.05 14.64
C ALA A 145 0.40 -5.83 15.99
N LYS A 146 -0.31 -5.31 17.00
CA LYS A 146 0.24 -5.17 18.36
C LYS A 146 0.57 -6.52 19.00
N GLN A 147 -0.18 -7.57 18.70
CA GLN A 147 0.14 -8.92 19.18
C GLN A 147 1.42 -9.43 18.53
N VAL A 148 1.57 -9.31 17.20
CA VAL A 148 2.80 -9.67 16.48
C VAL A 148 3.99 -8.92 17.07
N ALA A 149 3.88 -7.61 17.30
CA ALA A 149 4.92 -6.81 17.95
C ALA A 149 5.34 -7.38 19.31
N ARG A 150 4.37 -7.66 20.20
CA ARG A 150 4.63 -8.24 21.53
C ARG A 150 5.30 -9.61 21.46
N GLU A 151 4.88 -10.48 20.55
CA GLU A 151 5.39 -11.85 20.47
C GLU A 151 6.77 -11.92 19.80
N THR A 152 7.09 -10.99 18.92
CA THR A 152 8.36 -10.98 18.16
C THR A 152 9.45 -10.13 18.82
N GLY A 153 9.05 -9.17 19.67
CA GLY A 153 9.94 -8.13 20.18
C GLY A 153 10.13 -6.95 19.20
N ALA A 154 9.45 -6.97 18.04
CA ALA A 154 9.44 -5.83 17.13
C ALA A 154 8.69 -4.64 17.73
N THR A 155 9.04 -3.44 17.28
CA THR A 155 8.34 -2.22 17.65
C THR A 155 7.01 -2.12 16.89
N TYR A 156 5.92 -1.76 17.57
CA TYR A 156 4.72 -1.32 16.87
C TYR A 156 4.93 0.11 16.35
N GLY A 157 5.09 0.25 15.03
CA GLY A 157 5.42 1.50 14.36
C GLY A 157 4.25 2.46 14.19
N GLY A 158 3.04 2.07 14.61
CA GLY A 158 1.84 2.89 14.53
C GLY A 158 0.95 2.57 13.33
N VAL A 159 0.11 3.54 13.00
CA VAL A 159 -0.95 3.44 12.00
C VAL A 159 -0.50 4.10 10.69
N LEU A 160 -0.63 3.36 9.59
CA LEU A 160 -0.46 3.85 8.23
C LEU A 160 -1.82 4.24 7.61
N TYR A 161 -1.76 5.11 6.60
CA TYR A 161 -2.90 5.75 5.93
C TYR A 161 -2.84 5.53 4.43
#